data_AF-A0A1G7EY53-F1
#
_entry.id   AF-A0A1G7EY53-F1
#
_cell.length_a   1.000
_cell.length_b   1.000
_cell.length_c   1.000
_cell.angle_alpha   90.00
_cell.angle_beta   90.00
_cell.angle_gamma   90.00
#
_symmetry.space_group_name_H-M   'P 1'
#
loop_
_entity.id
_entity.type
_entity.pdbx_description
1 polymer ?
#
loop_
_entity_poly.entity_id
_entity_poly.type
_entity_poly.pdbx_seq_one_letter_code
_entity_poly.pdbx_strand_id
1 'polypeptide(L)'
;MSTNKFSSHVSLIWNIAEILRGDYKEHEYGDVVLPFTVLTRLDSVLVDTKQAVLDIKATSVPNKVKELQYAKATGYPFWNTSNFTLKTLLDDPDNLEQNLSYYVQAFAPAAREVMEAYNFYNVIERLDKAGLLYQVLSEFTSSKVNLHPDVVSNDQMGHIFEELIRRFSDLSNETAGEHFTPREVIKLMVNILFSPDEDIDRICTDGAMASLYDPGVGTGGMLSIAAQHVADMNETARLEVFGQELNPQTYAVAKSDIMIKGERQERIYLGNSLTDDKTAGKHFDYMLCNPPFGVNWKKYAAPIREEAERKGYQGRFGAGTPRVSDGSFLFLQHMISKMQPYDPNDPVNAPGTRIGIVFNGSPLFTGGAGQGESEIRRWILENDWLEAIIALPDQMFYNTGILTYVWVLSNRKERRRKNKVQLIDATNYFQRMRKPLGEKRKNSPRKTLPRSRVSMVRSRKPRCPRFSTPKTSPITKSQSNAPCGSASRPTLRRSRRFKNPRHSLHWPPPGRRPNQPVPRRSRLASAYKTQSSTPYRGLTLRGPTPGKWTWGWCLCCKVKCS
;
A
#
# COMPACT_ATOMS: atom_id res chain seq x y z
N MET A 1 -11.84 26.46 11.87
CA MET A 1 -12.51 25.55 12.83
C MET A 1 -11.97 24.15 12.55
N SER A 2 -11.46 23.30 13.44
CA SER A 2 -11.11 23.35 14.87
C SER A 2 -9.91 22.40 15.09
N THR A 3 -8.68 22.91 15.07
CA THR A 3 -7.50 22.11 15.49
C THR A 3 -7.54 21.79 16.99
N ASN A 4 -8.27 22.59 17.77
CA ASN A 4 -8.38 22.44 19.23
C ASN A 4 -9.33 21.30 19.64
N LYS A 5 -10.46 21.07 18.93
CA LYS A 5 -11.35 19.91 19.20
C LYS A 5 -10.75 18.59 18.69
N PHE A 6 -9.96 18.64 17.62
CA PHE A 6 -9.25 17.45 17.11
C PHE A 6 -8.23 16.94 18.13
N SER A 7 -7.39 17.84 18.65
CA SER A 7 -6.42 17.50 19.68
C SER A 7 -7.09 17.01 20.98
N SER A 8 -8.32 17.43 21.28
CA SER A 8 -9.00 17.01 22.51
C SER A 8 -9.45 15.55 22.45
N HIS A 9 -10.02 15.08 21.33
CA HIS A 9 -10.48 13.68 21.22
C HIS A 9 -9.30 12.70 21.20
N VAL A 10 -8.24 13.01 20.46
CA VAL A 10 -7.03 12.16 20.44
C VAL A 10 -6.38 12.14 21.82
N SER A 11 -6.24 13.29 22.49
CA SER A 11 -5.70 13.31 23.85
C SER A 11 -6.60 12.57 24.84
N LEU A 12 -7.91 12.59 24.64
CA LEU A 12 -8.84 11.92 25.53
C LEU A 12 -8.82 10.39 25.33
N ILE A 13 -8.82 9.92 24.10
CA ILE A 13 -8.61 8.50 23.77
C ILE A 13 -7.22 8.05 24.23
N TRP A 14 -6.22 8.93 24.14
CA TRP A 14 -4.88 8.65 24.67
C TRP A 14 -4.85 8.51 26.19
N ASN A 15 -5.64 9.31 26.92
CA ASN A 15 -5.71 9.17 28.37
C ASN A 15 -6.25 7.79 28.80
N ILE A 16 -6.99 7.09 27.93
CA ILE A 16 -7.42 5.70 28.18
C ILE A 16 -6.20 4.77 28.22
N ALA A 17 -5.13 5.07 27.49
CA ALA A 17 -3.89 4.29 27.57
C ALA A 17 -3.22 4.39 28.95
N GLU A 18 -3.46 5.46 29.71
CA GLU A 18 -2.95 5.58 31.09
C GLU A 18 -3.62 4.58 32.04
N ILE A 19 -4.88 4.17 31.77
CA ILE A 19 -5.58 3.12 32.53
C ILE A 19 -4.88 1.77 32.36
N LEU A 20 -4.23 1.55 31.22
CA LEU A 20 -3.53 0.31 30.90
C LEU A 20 -2.13 0.22 31.54
N ARG A 21 -1.65 1.30 32.17
CA ARG A 21 -0.30 1.35 32.73
C ARG A 21 -0.18 0.38 33.91
N GLY A 22 0.80 -0.52 33.81
CA GLY A 22 1.08 -1.55 34.81
C GLY A 22 0.77 -2.95 34.30
N ASP A 23 -0.41 -3.14 33.69
CA ASP A 23 -0.88 -4.41 33.15
C ASP A 23 -0.51 -4.64 31.67
N TYR A 24 -0.24 -3.54 30.95
CA TYR A 24 0.20 -3.54 29.56
C TYR A 24 1.50 -2.75 29.39
N LYS A 25 2.33 -3.20 28.45
CA LYS A 25 3.50 -2.45 28.00
C LYS A 25 3.07 -1.34 27.04
N GLU A 26 3.85 -0.27 26.98
CA GLU A 26 3.53 0.92 26.16
C GLU A 26 3.29 0.60 24.67
N HIS A 27 4.03 -0.35 24.09
CA HIS A 27 3.82 -0.77 22.70
C HIS A 27 2.53 -1.58 22.49
N GLU A 28 1.94 -2.15 23.54
CA GLU A 28 0.68 -2.91 23.48
C GLU A 28 -0.55 -2.01 23.61
N TYR A 29 -0.38 -0.72 23.97
CA TYR A 29 -1.51 0.19 24.16
C TYR A 29 -2.33 0.36 22.88
N GLY A 30 -1.68 0.36 21.72
CA GLY A 30 -2.34 0.44 20.42
C GLY A 30 -3.28 -0.73 20.16
N ASP A 31 -2.88 -1.93 20.59
CA ASP A 31 -3.66 -3.17 20.40
C ASP A 31 -4.98 -3.14 21.16
N VAL A 32 -5.07 -2.33 22.21
CA VAL A 32 -6.31 -2.12 22.99
C VAL A 32 -7.08 -0.92 22.45
N VAL A 33 -6.43 0.24 22.34
CA VAL A 33 -7.11 1.51 22.04
C VAL A 33 -7.69 1.55 20.63
N LEU A 34 -7.00 1.00 19.63
CA LEU A 34 -7.46 1.02 18.24
C LEU A 34 -8.77 0.24 18.02
N PRO A 35 -8.91 -1.04 18.43
CA PRO A 35 -10.17 -1.75 18.24
C PRO A 35 -11.34 -1.13 18.99
N PHE A 36 -11.14 -0.63 20.23
CA PHE A 36 -12.22 0.07 20.93
C PHE A 36 -12.61 1.37 20.23
N THR A 37 -11.66 2.10 19.65
CA THR A 37 -11.97 3.31 18.85
C THR A 37 -12.80 2.96 17.62
N VAL A 38 -12.46 1.88 16.90
CA VAL A 38 -13.24 1.39 15.75
C VAL A 38 -14.62 0.93 16.20
N LEU A 39 -14.71 0.11 17.24
CA LEU A 39 -15.97 -0.38 17.80
C LEU A 39 -16.89 0.76 18.22
N THR A 40 -16.34 1.78 18.88
CA THR A 40 -17.08 2.99 19.30
C THR A 40 -17.62 3.74 18.10
N ARG A 41 -16.86 3.88 17.02
CA ARG A 41 -17.36 4.49 15.79
C ARG A 41 -18.46 3.65 15.14
N LEU A 42 -18.30 2.32 15.09
CA LEU A 42 -19.31 1.41 14.52
C LEU A 42 -20.62 1.43 15.32
N ASP A 43 -20.56 1.47 16.66
CA ASP A 43 -21.74 1.63 17.51
C ASP A 43 -22.39 3.00 17.30
N SER A 44 -21.57 4.06 17.27
CA SER A 44 -22.05 5.44 17.12
C SER A 44 -22.88 5.62 15.86
N VAL A 45 -22.46 5.07 14.70
CA VAL A 45 -23.24 5.23 13.47
C VAL A 45 -24.52 4.38 13.42
N LEU A 46 -24.68 3.42 14.34
CA LEU A 46 -25.84 2.52 14.37
C LEU A 46 -26.84 2.84 15.49
N VAL A 47 -26.43 3.60 16.51
CA VAL A 47 -27.21 3.80 17.75
C VAL A 47 -28.64 4.30 17.47
N ASP A 48 -28.79 5.25 16.54
CA ASP A 48 -30.09 5.84 16.20
C ASP A 48 -31.03 4.87 15.47
N THR A 49 -30.46 3.83 14.84
CA THR A 49 -31.21 2.83 14.07
C THR A 49 -31.43 1.52 14.83
N LYS A 50 -31.00 1.46 16.09
CA LYS A 50 -31.00 0.24 16.91
C LYS A 50 -32.39 -0.38 17.01
N GLN A 51 -33.40 0.42 17.32
CA GLN A 51 -34.77 -0.06 17.49
C GLN A 51 -35.32 -0.64 16.17
N ALA A 52 -35.09 0.02 15.04
CA ALA A 52 -35.52 -0.48 13.74
C ALA A 52 -34.92 -1.85 13.40
N VAL A 53 -33.63 -2.06 13.74
CA VAL A 53 -32.98 -3.37 13.58
C VAL A 53 -33.59 -4.43 14.49
N LEU A 54 -33.92 -4.08 15.75
CA LEU A 54 -34.58 -5.01 16.67
C LEU A 54 -35.99 -5.38 16.22
N ASP A 55 -36.76 -4.43 15.69
CA ASP A 55 -38.10 -4.66 15.15
C ASP A 55 -38.04 -5.61 13.95
N ILE A 56 -37.10 -5.40 13.02
CA ILE A 56 -36.85 -6.32 11.90
C ILE A 56 -36.43 -7.71 12.40
N LYS A 57 -35.57 -7.78 13.42
CA LYS A 57 -35.12 -9.04 14.02
C LYS A 57 -36.29 -9.86 14.56
N ALA A 58 -37.28 -9.20 15.16
CA ALA A 58 -38.48 -9.83 15.72
C ALA A 58 -39.45 -10.37 14.65
N THR A 59 -39.33 -9.95 13.38
CA THR A 59 -40.21 -10.45 12.31
C THR A 59 -39.94 -11.94 11.97
N SER A 60 -40.90 -12.59 11.32
CA SER A 60 -40.77 -14.00 10.88
C SER A 60 -40.19 -14.17 9.47
N VAL A 61 -39.71 -13.10 8.82
CA VAL A 61 -39.17 -13.18 7.45
C VAL A 61 -37.85 -13.96 7.41
N PRO A 62 -37.47 -14.56 6.27
CA PRO A 62 -36.21 -15.29 6.15
C PRO A 62 -35.00 -14.39 6.44
N ASN A 63 -33.94 -14.97 7.02
CA ASN A 63 -32.72 -14.23 7.40
C ASN A 63 -32.13 -13.42 6.25
N LYS A 64 -32.13 -13.95 5.02
CA LYS A 64 -31.61 -13.23 3.84
C LYS A 64 -32.38 -11.94 3.55
N VAL A 65 -33.69 -11.95 3.80
CA VAL A 65 -34.54 -10.76 3.66
C VAL A 65 -34.26 -9.78 4.81
N LYS A 66 -34.08 -10.28 6.03
CA LYS A 66 -33.68 -9.46 7.18
C LYS A 66 -32.37 -8.72 6.94
N GLU A 67 -31.35 -9.38 6.39
CA GLU A 67 -30.06 -8.76 6.06
C GLU A 67 -30.22 -7.53 5.14
N LEU A 68 -31.05 -7.66 4.09
CA LEU A 68 -31.34 -6.55 3.18
C LEU A 68 -32.13 -5.44 3.88
N GLN A 69 -33.08 -5.80 4.74
CA GLN A 69 -33.85 -4.84 5.52
C GLN A 69 -33.00 -4.11 6.56
N TYR A 70 -32.06 -4.80 7.22
CA TYR A 70 -31.11 -4.20 8.15
C TYR A 70 -30.23 -3.17 7.43
N ALA A 71 -29.61 -3.55 6.32
CA ALA A 71 -28.76 -2.62 5.56
C ALA A 71 -29.55 -1.39 5.08
N LYS A 72 -30.81 -1.58 4.68
CA LYS A 72 -31.70 -0.47 4.33
C LYS A 72 -32.05 0.41 5.53
N ALA A 73 -32.31 -0.19 6.69
CA ALA A 73 -32.69 0.53 7.91
C ALA A 73 -31.53 1.32 8.52
N THR A 74 -30.31 0.78 8.47
CA THR A 74 -29.11 1.45 8.97
C THR A 74 -28.56 2.48 7.99
N GLY A 75 -28.85 2.34 6.70
CA GLY A 75 -28.20 3.13 5.64
C GLY A 75 -26.74 2.71 5.37
N TYR A 76 -26.29 1.62 6.00
CA TYR A 76 -24.92 1.11 5.90
C TYR A 76 -24.93 -0.36 5.44
N PRO A 77 -23.83 -0.87 4.84
CA PRO A 77 -23.71 -2.28 4.50
C PRO A 77 -23.54 -3.22 5.73
N PHE A 78 -23.70 -2.69 6.95
CA PHE A 78 -23.56 -3.43 8.20
C PHE A 78 -24.61 -3.00 9.24
N TRP A 79 -24.76 -3.82 10.26
CA TRP A 79 -25.75 -3.68 11.34
C TRP A 79 -25.28 -4.46 12.58
N ASN A 80 -25.95 -4.25 13.72
CA ASN A 80 -25.75 -5.02 14.95
C ASN A 80 -27.10 -5.51 15.52
N THR A 81 -27.24 -6.83 15.66
CA THR A 81 -28.49 -7.48 16.06
C THR A 81 -28.63 -7.78 17.55
N SER A 82 -27.63 -7.44 18.40
CA SER A 82 -27.72 -7.65 19.85
C SER A 82 -28.81 -6.76 20.45
N ASN A 83 -29.20 -6.98 21.69
CA ASN A 83 -30.09 -6.05 22.41
C ASN A 83 -29.32 -4.89 23.05
N PHE A 84 -27.99 -4.85 22.92
CA PHE A 84 -27.12 -3.88 23.56
C PHE A 84 -26.71 -2.76 22.60
N THR A 85 -26.43 -1.60 23.17
CA THR A 85 -25.49 -0.59 22.65
C THR A 85 -24.21 -0.67 23.49
N LEU A 86 -23.11 -0.05 23.08
CA LEU A 86 -21.91 -0.04 23.92
C LEU A 86 -22.17 0.55 25.31
N LYS A 87 -23.05 1.56 25.39
CA LYS A 87 -23.40 2.20 26.66
C LYS A 87 -24.16 1.27 27.60
N THR A 88 -25.17 0.55 27.09
CA THR A 88 -26.00 -0.35 27.90
C THR A 88 -25.27 -1.62 28.35
N LEU A 89 -24.11 -1.95 27.75
CA LEU A 89 -23.27 -3.05 28.24
C LEU A 89 -22.78 -2.80 29.67
N LEU A 90 -22.63 -1.53 30.07
CA LEU A 90 -22.18 -1.15 31.41
C LEU A 90 -23.25 -1.34 32.49
N ASP A 91 -24.50 -1.63 32.10
CA ASP A 91 -25.61 -1.85 33.04
C ASP A 91 -25.53 -3.24 33.72
N ASP A 92 -24.71 -4.15 33.20
CA ASP A 92 -24.46 -5.49 33.75
C ASP A 92 -22.94 -5.78 33.83
N PRO A 93 -22.24 -5.15 34.78
CA PRO A 93 -20.78 -5.24 34.89
C PRO A 93 -20.29 -6.65 35.22
N ASP A 94 -21.09 -7.46 35.93
CA ASP A 94 -20.72 -8.82 36.35
C ASP A 94 -20.59 -9.78 35.17
N ASN A 95 -21.31 -9.52 34.05
CA ASN A 95 -21.26 -10.33 32.84
C ASN A 95 -20.66 -9.57 31.64
N LEU A 96 -19.88 -8.51 31.89
CA LEU A 96 -19.45 -7.58 30.85
C LEU A 96 -18.63 -8.24 29.74
N GLU A 97 -17.70 -9.12 30.07
CA GLU A 97 -16.89 -9.89 29.12
C GLU A 97 -17.78 -10.64 28.12
N GLN A 98 -18.71 -11.44 28.64
CA GLN A 98 -19.61 -12.27 27.86
C GLN A 98 -20.56 -11.43 27.01
N ASN A 99 -21.12 -10.37 27.60
CA ASN A 99 -22.05 -9.46 26.93
C ASN A 99 -21.37 -8.68 25.80
N LEU A 100 -20.13 -8.21 26.01
CA LEU A 100 -19.35 -7.51 24.98
C LEU A 100 -18.92 -8.47 23.86
N SER A 101 -18.47 -9.67 24.20
CA SER A 101 -18.17 -10.72 23.23
C SER A 101 -19.39 -11.06 22.37
N TYR A 102 -20.58 -11.20 22.97
CA TYR A 102 -21.84 -11.38 22.26
C TYR A 102 -22.21 -10.18 21.39
N TYR A 103 -22.04 -8.96 21.89
CA TYR A 103 -22.28 -7.72 21.15
C TYR A 103 -21.44 -7.67 19.87
N VAL A 104 -20.16 -8.04 19.94
CA VAL A 104 -19.25 -8.11 18.78
C VAL A 104 -19.70 -9.20 17.81
N GLN A 105 -20.08 -10.38 18.30
CA GLN A 105 -20.59 -11.46 17.45
C GLN A 105 -21.91 -11.09 16.76
N ALA A 106 -22.72 -10.21 17.33
CA ALA A 106 -24.01 -9.84 16.75
C ALA A 106 -23.91 -8.84 15.58
N PHE A 107 -22.71 -8.35 15.26
CA PHE A 107 -22.46 -7.55 14.05
C PHE A 107 -22.59 -8.37 12.76
N ALA A 108 -22.93 -7.67 11.68
CA ALA A 108 -22.82 -8.17 10.32
C ALA A 108 -21.40 -8.71 10.03
N PRO A 109 -21.25 -9.70 9.13
CA PRO A 109 -19.98 -10.39 8.91
C PRO A 109 -18.78 -9.46 8.64
N ALA A 110 -18.97 -8.41 7.84
CA ALA A 110 -17.92 -7.44 7.50
C ALA A 110 -17.37 -6.69 8.72
N ALA A 111 -18.26 -6.20 9.59
CA ALA A 111 -17.88 -5.50 10.81
C ALA A 111 -17.27 -6.46 11.85
N ARG A 112 -17.72 -7.71 11.89
CA ARG A 112 -17.11 -8.74 12.74
C ARG A 112 -15.68 -9.07 12.30
N GLU A 113 -15.45 -9.21 11.00
CA GLU A 113 -14.12 -9.47 10.42
C GLU A 113 -13.12 -8.35 10.79
N VAL A 114 -13.57 -7.09 10.83
CA VAL A 114 -12.77 -5.97 11.31
C VAL A 114 -12.32 -6.17 12.76
N MET A 115 -13.22 -6.61 13.65
CA MET A 115 -12.88 -6.87 15.06
C MET A 115 -12.00 -8.12 15.23
N GLU A 116 -12.20 -9.14 14.41
CA GLU A 116 -11.36 -10.35 14.38
C GLU A 116 -9.94 -10.03 13.92
N ALA A 117 -9.76 -9.12 12.96
CA ALA A 117 -8.44 -8.67 12.50
C ALA A 117 -7.63 -7.96 13.61
N TYR A 118 -8.29 -7.40 14.62
CA TYR A 118 -7.66 -6.89 15.84
C TYR A 118 -7.43 -7.94 16.93
N ASN A 119 -7.85 -9.20 16.70
CA ASN A 119 -7.88 -10.24 17.73
C ASN A 119 -8.67 -9.80 18.98
N PHE A 120 -9.79 -9.11 18.76
CA PHE A 120 -10.46 -8.35 19.82
C PHE A 120 -11.00 -9.20 20.97
N TYR A 121 -11.42 -10.45 20.73
CA TYR A 121 -11.87 -11.34 21.81
C TYR A 121 -10.77 -11.58 22.86
N ASN A 122 -9.52 -11.74 22.45
CA ASN A 122 -8.40 -11.89 23.39
C ASN A 122 -8.12 -10.58 24.14
N VAL A 123 -8.37 -9.43 23.51
CA VAL A 123 -8.26 -8.12 24.17
C VAL A 123 -9.30 -8.00 25.27
N ILE A 124 -10.56 -8.37 25.00
CA ILE A 124 -11.64 -8.39 25.99
C ILE A 124 -11.25 -9.30 27.17
N GLU A 125 -10.87 -10.54 26.90
CA GLU A 125 -10.50 -11.53 27.92
C GLU A 125 -9.33 -11.05 28.81
N ARG A 126 -8.29 -10.46 28.21
CA ARG A 126 -7.13 -9.95 28.95
C ARG A 126 -7.49 -8.75 29.81
N LEU A 127 -8.32 -7.83 29.31
CA LEU A 127 -8.79 -6.69 30.09
C LEU A 127 -9.69 -7.09 31.26
N ASP A 128 -10.55 -8.08 31.06
CA ASP A 128 -11.44 -8.62 32.10
C ASP A 128 -10.63 -9.25 33.23
N LYS A 129 -9.67 -10.11 32.89
CA LYS A 129 -8.74 -10.73 33.86
C LYS A 129 -7.91 -9.71 34.65
N ALA A 130 -7.63 -8.56 34.06
CA ALA A 130 -6.92 -7.46 34.71
C ALA A 130 -7.85 -6.55 35.55
N GLY A 131 -9.17 -6.75 35.51
CA GLY A 131 -10.14 -5.86 36.17
C GLY A 131 -10.26 -4.48 35.51
N LEU A 132 -9.83 -4.36 34.25
CA LEU A 132 -9.76 -3.09 33.51
C LEU A 132 -10.89 -2.92 32.49
N LEU A 133 -11.60 -4.00 32.12
CA LEU A 133 -12.57 -3.98 31.02
C LEU A 133 -13.66 -2.91 31.20
N TYR A 134 -14.28 -2.87 32.38
CA TYR A 134 -15.31 -1.86 32.70
C TYR A 134 -14.74 -0.44 32.60
N GLN A 135 -13.55 -0.19 33.16
CA GLN A 135 -12.91 1.12 33.17
C GLN A 135 -12.63 1.61 31.75
N VAL A 136 -12.03 0.75 30.92
CA VAL A 136 -11.75 1.08 29.51
C VAL A 136 -13.05 1.36 28.75
N LEU A 137 -14.06 0.49 28.84
CA LEU A 137 -15.32 0.68 28.12
C LEU A 137 -16.10 1.93 28.59
N SER A 138 -16.07 2.23 29.89
CA SER A 138 -16.72 3.43 30.44
C SER A 138 -16.11 4.74 29.94
N GLU A 139 -14.79 4.78 29.71
CA GLU A 139 -14.17 5.96 29.08
C GLU A 139 -14.60 6.11 27.61
N PHE A 140 -14.62 5.02 26.85
CA PHE A 140 -15.03 5.03 25.43
C PHE A 140 -16.52 5.36 25.22
N THR A 141 -17.37 5.09 26.21
CA THR A 141 -18.80 5.41 26.19
C THR A 141 -19.14 6.71 26.90
N SER A 142 -18.14 7.40 27.46
CA SER A 142 -18.32 8.68 28.12
C SER A 142 -18.78 9.74 27.09
N SER A 143 -19.53 10.74 27.56
CA SER A 143 -19.94 11.87 26.71
C SER A 143 -18.79 12.69 26.14
N LYS A 144 -17.56 12.48 26.64
CA LYS A 144 -16.34 13.11 26.15
C LYS A 144 -15.77 12.42 24.90
N VAL A 145 -16.06 11.13 24.70
CA VAL A 145 -15.75 10.37 23.48
C VAL A 145 -17.01 10.27 22.63
N ASN A 146 -17.40 11.36 21.97
CA ASN A 146 -18.51 11.32 21.03
C ASN A 146 -17.98 11.18 19.60
N LEU A 147 -18.02 9.94 19.08
CA LEU A 147 -17.63 9.61 17.71
C LEU A 147 -18.84 9.48 16.78
N HIS A 148 -19.97 10.13 17.07
CA HIS A 148 -21.10 10.21 16.14
C HIS A 148 -20.74 11.04 14.89
N PRO A 149 -21.22 10.68 13.67
CA PRO A 149 -21.00 11.46 12.45
C PRO A 149 -21.36 12.95 12.56
N ASP A 150 -22.36 13.29 13.36
CA ASP A 150 -22.80 14.69 13.58
C ASP A 150 -21.78 15.52 14.37
N VAL A 151 -20.92 14.87 15.16
CA VAL A 151 -19.89 15.53 15.99
C VAL A 151 -18.51 15.40 15.36
N VAL A 152 -18.22 14.21 14.84
CA VAL A 152 -16.96 13.85 14.18
C VAL A 152 -17.27 13.35 12.78
N SER A 153 -16.99 14.18 11.78
CA SER A 153 -17.17 13.80 10.37
C SER A 153 -16.26 12.62 9.99
N ASN A 154 -16.57 11.93 8.89
CA ASN A 154 -15.73 10.82 8.39
C ASN A 154 -14.27 11.26 8.13
N ASP A 155 -14.06 12.49 7.64
CA ASP A 155 -12.73 13.05 7.46
C ASP A 155 -11.99 13.26 8.79
N GLN A 156 -12.68 13.79 9.80
CA GLN A 156 -12.11 13.94 11.14
C GLN A 156 -11.80 12.59 11.78
N MET A 157 -12.65 11.58 11.55
CA MET A 157 -12.44 10.23 12.04
C MET A 157 -11.18 9.60 11.44
N GLY A 158 -10.99 9.74 10.12
CA GLY A 158 -9.76 9.30 9.46
C GLY A 158 -8.52 9.94 10.08
N HIS A 159 -8.57 11.25 10.37
CA HIS A 159 -7.49 11.93 11.06
C HIS A 159 -7.24 11.43 12.50
N ILE A 160 -8.30 11.06 13.23
CA ILE A 160 -8.16 10.49 14.59
C ILE A 160 -7.41 9.15 14.51
N PHE A 161 -7.80 8.26 13.60
CA PHE A 161 -7.12 6.97 13.42
C PHE A 161 -5.66 7.15 13.00
N GLU A 162 -5.39 8.04 12.05
CA GLU A 162 -4.04 8.37 11.60
C GLU A 162 -3.15 8.82 12.76
N GLU A 163 -3.65 9.73 13.59
CA GLU A 163 -2.90 10.26 14.71
C GLU A 163 -2.74 9.25 15.86
N LEU A 164 -3.75 8.41 16.13
CA LEU A 164 -3.64 7.33 17.12
C LEU A 164 -2.57 6.33 16.71
N ILE A 165 -2.63 5.82 15.47
CA ILE A 165 -1.62 4.89 14.94
C ILE A 165 -0.23 5.53 15.01
N ARG A 166 -0.09 6.79 14.58
CA ARG A 166 1.18 7.51 14.63
C ARG A 166 1.76 7.54 16.04
N ARG A 167 0.95 7.87 17.06
CA ARG A 167 1.40 7.91 18.46
C ARG A 167 1.81 6.53 18.98
N PHE A 168 1.09 5.47 18.63
CA PHE A 168 1.46 4.11 19.04
C PHE A 168 2.72 3.61 18.34
N SER A 169 2.93 3.95 17.07
CA SER A 169 4.19 3.67 16.36
C SER A 169 5.38 4.43 16.97
N ASP A 170 5.18 5.70 17.39
CA ASP A 170 6.22 6.47 18.09
C ASP A 170 6.64 5.79 19.42
N LEU A 171 5.72 5.09 20.10
CA LEU A 171 6.02 4.34 21.33
C LEU A 171 6.69 2.98 21.07
N SER A 172 6.36 2.31 19.97
CA SER A 172 6.82 0.93 19.72
C SER A 172 8.24 0.83 19.16
N ASN A 173 8.88 1.94 18.77
CA ASN A 173 10.18 1.96 18.05
C ASN A 173 10.22 1.05 16.80
N GLU A 174 9.06 0.63 16.29
CA GLU A 174 8.98 -0.19 15.09
C GLU A 174 9.43 0.61 13.87
N THR A 175 10.12 -0.07 12.95
CA THR A 175 10.77 0.55 11.81
C THR A 175 9.77 1.33 10.94
N ALA A 176 10.03 2.64 10.88
CA ALA A 176 9.48 3.75 10.09
C ALA A 176 8.93 3.52 8.65
N GLY A 177 8.95 2.31 8.11
CA GLY A 177 8.68 2.03 6.70
C GLY A 177 7.20 1.95 6.30
N GLU A 178 6.28 1.68 7.23
CA GLU A 178 4.91 1.26 6.88
C GLU A 178 3.80 2.27 7.19
N HIS A 179 4.07 3.40 7.84
CA HIS A 179 2.96 4.13 8.46
C HIS A 179 2.77 5.56 7.93
N PHE A 180 1.74 5.64 7.09
CA PHE A 180 0.97 6.80 6.65
C PHE A 180 1.63 7.76 5.66
N THR A 181 0.93 7.96 4.54
CA THR A 181 1.27 8.99 3.56
C THR A 181 0.57 10.28 3.98
N PRO A 182 1.30 11.40 4.20
CA PRO A 182 0.68 12.67 4.55
C PRO A 182 -0.45 13.05 3.59
N ARG A 183 -1.59 13.51 4.11
CA ARG A 183 -2.78 13.80 3.29
C ARG A 183 -2.50 14.77 2.16
N GLU A 184 -1.61 15.74 2.34
CA GLU A 184 -1.22 16.65 1.27
C GLU A 184 -0.44 15.97 0.13
N VAL A 185 0.33 14.92 0.43
CA VAL A 185 1.01 14.11 -0.58
C VAL A 185 -0.01 13.26 -1.31
N ILE A 186 -0.97 12.67 -0.56
CA ILE A 186 -2.08 11.92 -1.17
C ILE A 186 -2.88 12.83 -2.11
N LYS A 187 -3.31 14.01 -1.64
CA LYS A 187 -4.05 14.99 -2.46
C LYS A 187 -3.25 15.40 -3.70
N LEU A 188 -1.95 15.61 -3.57
CA LEU A 188 -1.08 15.89 -4.72
C LEU A 188 -1.10 14.74 -5.73
N MET A 189 -0.92 13.49 -5.28
CA MET A 189 -0.93 12.32 -6.17
C MET A 189 -2.28 12.11 -6.83
N VAL A 190 -3.38 12.25 -6.07
CA VAL A 190 -4.76 12.17 -6.54
C VAL A 190 -5.01 13.23 -7.62
N ASN A 191 -4.67 14.49 -7.35
CA ASN A 191 -4.78 15.56 -8.34
C ASN A 191 -3.97 15.25 -9.60
N ILE A 192 -2.73 14.77 -9.49
CA ILE A 192 -1.90 14.44 -10.66
C ILE A 192 -2.49 13.29 -11.48
N LEU A 193 -3.10 12.31 -10.82
CA LEU A 193 -3.72 11.18 -11.51
C LEU A 193 -4.96 11.58 -12.30
N PHE A 194 -5.80 12.44 -11.72
CA PHE A 194 -7.10 12.84 -12.29
C PHE A 194 -7.07 14.15 -13.09
N SER A 195 -5.96 14.89 -13.09
CA SER A 195 -5.83 16.21 -13.75
C SER A 195 -5.51 16.24 -15.26
N PRO A 196 -5.14 15.17 -16.00
CA PRO A 196 -4.91 15.34 -17.44
C PRO A 196 -6.20 15.78 -18.15
N ASP A 197 -6.11 16.77 -19.05
CA ASP A 197 -7.24 17.25 -19.85
C ASP A 197 -7.94 16.10 -20.59
N GLU A 198 -7.19 15.07 -21.01
CA GLU A 198 -7.68 13.85 -21.67
C GLU A 198 -8.40 12.86 -20.70
N ASP A 199 -8.19 12.99 -19.38
CA ASP A 199 -8.82 12.13 -18.35
C ASP A 199 -9.93 12.84 -17.58
N ILE A 200 -9.99 14.18 -17.59
CA ILE A 200 -11.11 14.95 -17.02
C ILE A 200 -12.43 14.47 -17.60
N ASP A 201 -12.52 14.28 -18.92
CA ASP A 201 -13.75 13.78 -19.55
C ASP A 201 -14.12 12.36 -19.09
N ARG A 202 -13.16 11.55 -18.63
CA ARG A 202 -13.41 10.16 -18.20
C ARG A 202 -14.00 10.03 -16.81
N ILE A 203 -13.83 11.04 -15.97
CA ILE A 203 -14.36 11.05 -14.58
C ILE A 203 -15.43 12.11 -14.43
N CYS A 204 -15.35 13.21 -15.18
CA CYS A 204 -16.31 14.30 -15.14
C CYS A 204 -17.50 14.11 -16.09
N THR A 205 -17.55 13.05 -16.89
CA THR A 205 -18.78 12.68 -17.62
C THR A 205 -19.81 12.09 -16.67
N ASP A 206 -21.07 12.50 -16.80
CA ASP A 206 -22.15 12.00 -15.98
C ASP A 206 -22.29 10.48 -16.04
N GLY A 207 -22.33 9.83 -14.87
CA GLY A 207 -22.39 8.37 -14.75
C GLY A 207 -21.08 7.64 -15.08
N ALA A 208 -19.95 8.36 -15.18
CA ALA A 208 -18.63 7.76 -15.37
C ALA A 208 -18.32 6.72 -14.28
N MET A 209 -17.78 5.58 -14.68
CA MET A 209 -17.29 4.55 -13.78
C MET A 209 -15.80 4.33 -14.02
N ALA A 210 -15.02 4.39 -12.95
CA ALA A 210 -13.58 4.11 -12.98
C ALA A 210 -13.18 3.27 -11.79
N SER A 211 -12.04 2.60 -11.90
CA SER A 211 -11.48 1.76 -10.84
C SER A 211 -10.14 2.28 -10.35
N LEU A 212 -9.93 2.25 -9.03
CA LEU A 212 -8.69 2.63 -8.36
C LEU A 212 -8.17 1.48 -7.50
N TYR A 213 -6.90 1.12 -7.65
CA TYR A 213 -6.27 0.07 -6.84
C TYR A 213 -5.01 0.55 -6.10
N ASP A 214 -4.89 0.13 -4.83
CA ASP A 214 -3.68 0.26 -4.02
C ASP A 214 -3.21 -1.11 -3.47
N PRO A 215 -2.04 -1.63 -3.92
CA PRO A 215 -1.52 -2.92 -3.47
C PRO A 215 -0.86 -2.90 -2.07
N GLY A 216 -0.79 -1.73 -1.43
CA GLY A 216 -0.30 -1.52 -0.07
C GLY A 216 -1.11 -0.41 0.59
N VAL A 217 -2.41 -0.69 0.79
CA VAL A 217 -3.42 0.33 1.12
C VAL A 217 -3.21 1.01 2.48
N GLY A 218 -2.47 0.39 3.40
CA GLY A 218 -2.27 0.89 4.75
C GLY A 218 -3.61 1.11 5.45
N THR A 219 -3.85 2.32 5.94
CA THR A 219 -5.11 2.70 6.62
C THR A 219 -6.22 3.14 5.65
N GLY A 220 -6.04 3.04 4.33
CA GLY A 220 -7.07 3.43 3.36
C GLY A 220 -7.10 4.90 2.95
N GLY A 221 -6.20 5.73 3.49
CA GLY A 221 -6.20 7.17 3.24
C GLY A 221 -6.11 7.56 1.76
N MET A 222 -5.35 6.82 0.95
CA MET A 222 -5.25 7.07 -0.51
C MET A 222 -6.58 6.83 -1.22
N LEU A 223 -7.20 5.68 -0.96
CA LEU A 223 -8.49 5.31 -1.56
C LEU A 223 -9.59 6.28 -1.15
N SER A 224 -9.65 6.60 0.15
CA SER A 224 -10.63 7.55 0.68
C SER A 224 -10.51 8.92 0.03
N ILE A 225 -9.31 9.50 -0.04
CA ILE A 225 -9.13 10.86 -0.55
C ILE A 225 -9.42 10.88 -2.06
N ALA A 226 -9.08 9.82 -2.78
CA ALA A 226 -9.40 9.70 -4.20
C ALA A 226 -10.92 9.61 -4.44
N ALA A 227 -11.63 8.77 -3.68
CA ALA A 227 -13.09 8.65 -3.80
C ALA A 227 -13.79 9.98 -3.50
N GLN A 228 -13.40 10.66 -2.41
CA GLN A 228 -13.94 11.97 -2.08
C GLN A 228 -13.63 13.01 -3.18
N HIS A 229 -12.41 13.02 -3.71
CA HIS A 229 -12.03 13.96 -4.76
C HIS A 229 -12.85 13.76 -6.04
N VAL A 230 -13.15 12.51 -6.42
CA VAL A 230 -14.03 12.22 -7.56
C VAL A 230 -15.46 12.70 -7.28
N ALA A 231 -16.00 12.42 -6.09
CA ALA A 231 -17.33 12.88 -5.69
C ALA A 231 -17.44 14.41 -5.68
N ASP A 232 -16.40 15.12 -5.22
CA ASP A 232 -16.34 16.59 -5.21
C ASP A 232 -16.29 17.19 -6.63
N MET A 233 -15.74 16.45 -7.61
CA MET A 233 -15.67 16.87 -9.01
C MET A 233 -16.95 16.55 -9.78
N ASN A 234 -17.55 15.38 -9.53
CA ASN A 234 -18.76 14.92 -10.18
C ASN A 234 -19.53 13.96 -9.25
N GLU A 235 -20.66 14.43 -8.73
CA GLU A 235 -21.53 13.66 -7.81
C GLU A 235 -22.10 12.38 -8.43
N THR A 236 -22.18 12.32 -9.77
CA THR A 236 -22.70 11.14 -10.49
C THR A 236 -21.61 10.16 -10.88
N ALA A 237 -20.34 10.54 -10.77
CA ALA A 237 -19.22 9.66 -11.07
C ALA A 237 -18.99 8.66 -9.93
N ARG A 238 -18.62 7.44 -10.31
CA ARG A 238 -18.37 6.36 -9.36
C ARG A 238 -16.94 5.84 -9.50
N LEU A 239 -16.18 5.97 -8.41
CA LEU A 239 -14.84 5.39 -8.30
C LEU A 239 -14.90 4.10 -7.48
N GLU A 240 -14.70 2.96 -8.15
CA GLU A 240 -14.59 1.67 -7.50
C GLU A 240 -13.19 1.48 -6.90
N VAL A 241 -13.09 1.51 -5.57
CA VAL A 241 -11.82 1.36 -4.87
C VAL A 241 -11.51 -0.09 -4.50
N PHE A 242 -10.23 -0.47 -4.65
CA PHE A 242 -9.69 -1.78 -4.32
C PHE A 242 -8.39 -1.60 -3.53
N GLY A 243 -8.18 -2.41 -2.51
CA GLY A 243 -7.01 -2.31 -1.64
C GLY A 243 -6.54 -3.65 -1.14
N GLN A 244 -5.25 -3.80 -0.93
CA GLN A 244 -4.70 -4.97 -0.23
C GLN A 244 -3.66 -4.56 0.79
N GLU A 245 -3.75 -5.13 2.00
CA GLU A 245 -2.88 -4.80 3.14
C GLU A 245 -2.34 -6.07 3.80
N LEU A 246 -1.07 -6.05 4.18
CA LEU A 246 -0.41 -7.13 4.89
C LEU A 246 -0.76 -7.15 6.38
N ASN A 247 -0.77 -5.98 7.03
CA ASN A 247 -0.94 -5.84 8.46
C ASN A 247 -2.45 -5.84 8.84
N PRO A 248 -2.90 -6.80 9.69
CA PRO A 248 -4.31 -6.93 10.08
C PRO A 248 -4.93 -5.69 10.73
N GLN A 249 -4.18 -4.93 11.52
CA GLN A 249 -4.68 -3.74 12.21
C GLN A 249 -4.92 -2.60 11.24
N THR A 250 -3.97 -2.32 10.35
CA THR A 250 -4.16 -1.30 9.31
C THR A 250 -5.23 -1.69 8.30
N TYR A 251 -5.33 -2.98 7.98
CA TYR A 251 -6.42 -3.55 7.18
C TYR A 251 -7.78 -3.26 7.82
N ALA A 252 -7.91 -3.49 9.13
CA ALA A 252 -9.15 -3.24 9.87
C ALA A 252 -9.55 -1.76 9.85
N VAL A 253 -8.58 -0.83 9.94
CA VAL A 253 -8.84 0.61 9.77
C VAL A 253 -9.30 0.92 8.34
N ALA A 254 -8.59 0.45 7.32
CA ALA A 254 -8.96 0.71 5.93
C ALA A 254 -10.37 0.17 5.61
N LYS A 255 -10.65 -1.07 6.01
CA LYS A 255 -11.94 -1.73 5.76
C LYS A 255 -13.09 -1.05 6.51
N SER A 256 -12.88 -0.64 7.77
CA SER A 256 -13.90 0.10 8.53
C SER A 256 -14.19 1.47 7.92
N ASP A 257 -13.18 2.22 7.48
CA ASP A 257 -13.35 3.52 6.83
C ASP A 257 -14.15 3.42 5.52
N ILE A 258 -13.79 2.46 4.66
CA ILE A 258 -14.52 2.16 3.41
C ILE A 258 -15.97 1.73 3.72
N MET A 259 -16.16 0.86 4.71
CA MET A 259 -17.49 0.38 5.12
C MET A 259 -18.40 1.50 5.65
N ILE A 260 -17.87 2.40 6.49
CA ILE A 260 -18.62 3.54 7.06
C ILE A 260 -18.97 4.57 5.97
N LYS A 261 -18.18 4.67 4.91
CA LYS A 261 -18.49 5.52 3.75
C LYS A 261 -19.53 4.91 2.81
N GLY A 262 -20.04 3.72 3.10
CA GLY A 262 -21.00 3.01 2.25
C GLY A 262 -20.37 2.40 0.99
N GLU A 263 -19.05 2.36 0.92
CA GLU A 263 -18.32 1.74 -0.19
C GLU A 263 -18.23 0.22 -0.05
N ARG A 264 -17.90 -0.46 -1.15
CA ARG A 264 -17.82 -1.94 -1.19
C ARG A 264 -16.60 -2.48 -0.46
N GLN A 265 -16.77 -2.71 0.84
CA GLN A 265 -15.72 -3.19 1.75
C GLN A 265 -15.13 -4.57 1.37
N GLU A 266 -15.83 -5.39 0.56
CA GLU A 266 -15.33 -6.70 0.10
C GLU A 266 -14.12 -6.57 -0.86
N ARG A 267 -13.81 -5.35 -1.31
CA ARG A 267 -12.69 -5.02 -2.19
C ARG A 267 -11.41 -4.62 -1.44
N ILE A 268 -11.47 -4.62 -0.11
CA ILE A 268 -10.30 -4.45 0.75
C ILE A 268 -9.91 -5.83 1.24
N TYR A 269 -8.67 -6.24 0.93
CA TYR A 269 -8.18 -7.59 1.16
C TYR A 269 -7.06 -7.63 2.18
N LEU A 270 -7.05 -8.67 3.02
CA LEU A 270 -5.94 -8.98 3.91
C LEU A 270 -4.98 -9.99 3.26
N GLY A 271 -3.68 -9.69 3.29
CA GLY A 271 -2.60 -10.58 2.83
C GLY A 271 -1.50 -9.86 2.05
N ASN A 272 -0.38 -10.54 1.82
CA ASN A 272 0.75 -10.01 1.06
C ASN A 272 0.43 -9.92 -0.44
N SER A 273 0.36 -8.72 -1.02
CA SER A 273 0.01 -8.51 -2.43
C SER A 273 1.02 -9.10 -3.43
N LEU A 274 2.27 -9.31 -3.03
CA LEU A 274 3.31 -9.89 -3.88
C LEU A 274 3.25 -11.42 -3.94
N THR A 275 2.80 -12.10 -2.88
CA THR A 275 2.72 -13.58 -2.85
C THR A 275 1.32 -14.17 -2.89
N ASP A 276 0.31 -13.40 -2.49
CA ASP A 276 -1.10 -13.80 -2.44
C ASP A 276 -1.94 -12.67 -3.05
N ASP A 277 -1.83 -12.50 -4.37
CA ASP A 277 -2.54 -11.46 -5.11
C ASP A 277 -4.05 -11.74 -5.15
N LYS A 278 -4.81 -11.05 -4.29
CA LYS A 278 -6.27 -11.17 -4.21
C LYS A 278 -6.99 -10.53 -5.39
N THR A 279 -6.26 -9.82 -6.24
CA THR A 279 -6.75 -9.14 -7.43
C THR A 279 -6.17 -9.73 -8.71
N ALA A 280 -5.71 -10.98 -8.68
CA ALA A 280 -5.15 -11.65 -9.86
C ALA A 280 -6.13 -11.61 -11.04
N GLY A 281 -5.64 -11.23 -12.23
CA GLY A 281 -6.45 -11.09 -13.44
C GLY A 281 -7.34 -9.84 -13.50
N LYS A 282 -7.36 -8.99 -12.46
CA LYS A 282 -8.02 -7.68 -12.51
C LYS A 282 -7.07 -6.63 -13.08
N HIS A 283 -7.65 -5.68 -13.81
CA HIS A 283 -6.98 -4.51 -14.35
C HIS A 283 -7.71 -3.24 -13.88
N PHE A 284 -6.98 -2.14 -13.78
CA PHE A 284 -7.48 -0.92 -13.14
C PHE A 284 -7.21 0.34 -13.98
N ASP A 285 -8.12 1.32 -13.93
CA ASP A 285 -7.98 2.60 -14.64
C ASP A 285 -6.92 3.49 -13.98
N TYR A 286 -6.89 3.47 -12.65
CA TYR A 286 -5.98 4.25 -11.81
C TYR A 286 -5.36 3.36 -10.76
N MET A 287 -4.11 3.64 -10.38
CA MET A 287 -3.48 3.01 -9.23
C MET A 287 -2.62 4.02 -8.46
N LEU A 288 -2.68 3.91 -7.13
CA LEU A 288 -1.86 4.67 -6.20
C LEU A 288 -1.13 3.71 -5.28
N CYS A 289 0.09 4.03 -4.87
CA CYS A 289 0.76 3.26 -3.83
C CYS A 289 1.88 4.06 -3.17
N ASN A 290 2.03 3.90 -1.85
CA ASN A 290 3.25 4.21 -1.14
C ASN A 290 3.79 2.92 -0.52
N PRO A 291 4.57 2.12 -1.27
CA PRO A 291 5.09 0.85 -0.78
C PRO A 291 6.12 1.08 0.34
N PRO A 292 6.31 0.10 1.22
CA PRO A 292 7.25 0.27 2.32
C PRO A 292 8.69 0.32 1.81
N PHE A 293 9.44 1.33 2.25
CA PHE A 293 10.76 1.62 1.68
C PHE A 293 11.84 0.68 2.20
N GLY A 294 12.61 0.07 1.28
CA GLY A 294 13.79 -0.72 1.65
C GLY A 294 13.46 -1.98 2.48
N VAL A 295 12.23 -2.48 2.38
CA VAL A 295 11.84 -3.71 3.07
C VAL A 295 12.54 -4.91 2.44
N ASN A 296 13.13 -5.73 3.31
CA ASN A 296 13.76 -6.96 2.92
C ASN A 296 12.70 -8.02 2.58
N TRP A 297 12.73 -8.52 1.34
CA TRP A 297 11.76 -9.48 0.83
C TRP A 297 12.28 -10.92 0.79
N LYS A 298 13.42 -11.21 1.45
CA LYS A 298 14.05 -12.55 1.47
C LYS A 298 13.11 -13.66 1.94
N LYS A 299 12.26 -13.38 2.96
CA LYS A 299 11.32 -14.37 3.53
C LYS A 299 10.34 -14.94 2.50
N TYR A 300 9.97 -14.14 1.50
CA TYR A 300 8.96 -14.49 0.50
C TYR A 300 9.52 -14.43 -0.95
N ALA A 301 10.84 -14.57 -1.09
CA ALA A 301 11.52 -14.41 -2.37
C ALA A 301 11.35 -15.58 -3.34
N ALA A 302 11.24 -16.81 -2.81
CA ALA A 302 11.15 -18.02 -3.63
C ALA A 302 9.98 -17.99 -4.65
N PRO A 303 8.71 -17.76 -4.26
CA PRO A 303 7.61 -17.74 -5.22
C PRO A 303 7.71 -16.59 -6.24
N ILE A 304 8.29 -15.45 -5.85
CA ILE A 304 8.49 -14.28 -6.74
C ILE A 304 9.53 -14.59 -7.82
N ARG A 305 10.64 -15.22 -7.45
CA ARG A 305 11.69 -15.64 -8.39
C ARG A 305 11.20 -16.74 -9.32
N GLU A 306 10.49 -17.72 -8.78
CA GLU A 306 9.89 -18.78 -9.58
C GLU A 306 8.92 -18.22 -10.62
N GLU A 307 8.09 -17.23 -10.25
CA GLU A 307 7.20 -16.54 -11.20
C GLU A 307 8.01 -15.81 -12.29
N ALA A 308 9.05 -15.07 -11.90
CA ALA A 308 9.91 -14.35 -12.84
C ALA A 308 10.59 -15.31 -13.84
N GLU A 309 11.13 -16.43 -13.36
CA GLU A 309 11.85 -17.42 -14.16
C GLU A 309 10.92 -18.21 -15.08
N ARG A 310 9.76 -18.66 -14.57
CA ARG A 310 8.86 -19.55 -15.34
C ARG A 310 7.91 -18.81 -16.26
N LYS A 311 7.37 -17.67 -15.81
CA LYS A 311 6.36 -16.92 -16.58
C LYS A 311 6.98 -15.78 -17.39
N GLY A 312 8.17 -15.30 -17.03
CA GLY A 312 8.78 -14.14 -17.68
C GLY A 312 7.78 -12.98 -17.77
N TYR A 313 7.67 -12.37 -18.95
CA TYR A 313 6.73 -11.27 -19.22
C TYR A 313 5.24 -11.66 -19.25
N GLN A 314 4.90 -12.95 -19.18
CA GLN A 314 3.52 -13.39 -18.95
C GLN A 314 3.15 -13.36 -17.46
N GLY A 315 4.14 -13.24 -16.57
CA GLY A 315 3.95 -13.01 -15.14
C GLY A 315 4.18 -11.55 -14.77
N ARG A 316 4.15 -11.27 -13.47
CA ARG A 316 4.27 -9.90 -12.93
C ARG A 316 5.70 -9.38 -12.96
N PHE A 317 6.70 -10.25 -12.80
CA PHE A 317 8.09 -9.87 -12.57
C PHE A 317 9.01 -10.16 -13.77
N GLY A 318 8.49 -9.99 -14.99
CA GLY A 318 9.18 -10.35 -16.23
C GLY A 318 10.44 -9.53 -16.55
N ALA A 319 10.57 -8.33 -16.00
CA ALA A 319 11.78 -7.50 -16.16
C ALA A 319 12.90 -7.86 -15.17
N GLY A 320 12.70 -8.92 -14.38
CA GLY A 320 13.63 -9.38 -13.35
C GLY A 320 13.21 -8.95 -11.94
N THR A 321 14.03 -9.30 -10.96
CA THR A 321 13.79 -8.98 -9.55
C THR A 321 14.88 -8.02 -9.03
N PRO A 322 14.53 -7.05 -8.16
CA PRO A 322 15.53 -6.17 -7.54
C PRO A 322 16.39 -6.94 -6.54
N ARG A 323 17.33 -6.29 -5.85
CA ARG A 323 18.00 -6.90 -4.70
C ARG A 323 17.02 -7.24 -3.58
N VAL A 324 17.31 -8.29 -2.80
CA VAL A 324 16.45 -8.74 -1.67
C VAL A 324 16.24 -7.70 -0.58
N SER A 325 17.11 -6.70 -0.47
CA SER A 325 17.02 -5.63 0.53
C SER A 325 16.11 -4.47 0.11
N ASP A 326 15.52 -4.49 -1.08
CA ASP A 326 14.63 -3.42 -1.55
C ASP A 326 13.55 -3.98 -2.48
N GLY A 327 12.34 -4.17 -1.94
CA GLY A 327 11.19 -4.68 -2.67
C GLY A 327 10.42 -3.64 -3.50
N SER A 328 10.83 -2.36 -3.51
CA SER A 328 10.01 -1.27 -4.05
C SER A 328 9.62 -1.47 -5.53
N PHE A 329 10.54 -1.99 -6.36
CA PHE A 329 10.24 -2.29 -7.76
C PHE A 329 9.32 -3.51 -7.97
N LEU A 330 9.17 -4.40 -6.99
CA LEU A 330 8.21 -5.49 -7.08
C LEU A 330 6.77 -4.95 -7.04
N PHE A 331 6.50 -3.97 -6.17
CA PHE A 331 5.19 -3.28 -6.15
C PHE A 331 4.91 -2.57 -7.48
N LEU A 332 5.89 -1.87 -8.05
CA LEU A 332 5.68 -1.20 -9.33
C LEU A 332 5.44 -2.20 -10.48
N GLN A 333 6.20 -3.29 -10.54
CA GLN A 333 5.97 -4.35 -11.53
C GLN A 333 4.58 -5.01 -11.36
N HIS A 334 4.15 -5.24 -10.11
CA HIS A 334 2.82 -5.72 -9.79
C HIS A 334 1.72 -4.76 -10.27
N MET A 335 1.88 -3.44 -10.07
CA MET A 335 0.97 -2.43 -10.61
C MET A 335 0.97 -2.43 -12.15
N ILE A 336 2.15 -2.47 -12.79
CA ILE A 336 2.26 -2.51 -14.26
C ILE A 336 1.53 -3.73 -14.85
N SER A 337 1.61 -4.89 -14.19
CA SER A 337 0.91 -6.10 -14.64
C SER A 337 -0.62 -5.99 -14.65
N LYS A 338 -1.16 -4.99 -13.95
CA LYS A 338 -2.61 -4.71 -13.81
C LYS A 338 -3.05 -3.51 -14.64
N MET A 339 -2.20 -3.00 -15.53
CA MET A 339 -2.60 -1.96 -16.46
C MET A 339 -3.60 -2.52 -17.48
N GLN A 340 -4.62 -1.73 -17.81
CA GLN A 340 -5.50 -1.98 -18.93
C GLN A 340 -4.76 -1.71 -20.25
N PRO A 341 -5.09 -2.44 -21.33
CA PRO A 341 -4.61 -2.08 -22.66
C PRO A 341 -5.04 -0.66 -23.04
N TYR A 342 -4.27 0.01 -23.88
CA TYR A 342 -4.57 1.35 -24.38
C TYR A 342 -4.66 1.36 -25.90
N ASP A 343 -5.81 1.80 -26.43
CA ASP A 343 -5.99 2.13 -27.84
C ASP A 343 -6.64 3.52 -27.94
N PRO A 344 -5.97 4.54 -28.52
CA PRO A 344 -6.57 5.86 -28.71
C PRO A 344 -7.81 5.85 -29.62
N ASN A 345 -8.02 4.80 -30.42
CA ASN A 345 -9.19 4.66 -31.28
C ASN A 345 -10.34 3.89 -30.61
N ASP A 346 -10.09 3.22 -29.49
CA ASP A 346 -11.09 2.51 -28.69
C ASP A 346 -10.87 2.80 -27.19
N PRO A 347 -11.09 4.06 -26.75
CA PRO A 347 -10.88 4.46 -25.38
C PRO A 347 -11.88 3.85 -24.39
N VAL A 348 -12.90 3.14 -24.89
CA VAL A 348 -13.93 2.46 -24.08
C VAL A 348 -13.45 1.07 -23.68
N ASN A 349 -12.97 0.25 -24.62
CA ASN A 349 -12.51 -1.11 -24.31
C ASN A 349 -11.01 -1.18 -23.99
N ALA A 350 -10.24 -0.18 -24.41
CA ALA A 350 -8.81 -0.07 -24.13
C ALA A 350 -8.50 1.34 -23.58
N PRO A 351 -9.00 1.68 -22.38
CA PRO A 351 -8.86 3.02 -21.83
C PRO A 351 -7.43 3.35 -21.40
N GLY A 352 -6.56 2.34 -21.22
CA GLY A 352 -5.25 2.49 -20.61
C GLY A 352 -5.33 2.75 -19.11
N THR A 353 -4.18 3.03 -18.50
CA THR A 353 -4.03 3.18 -17.05
C THR A 353 -3.05 4.28 -16.68
N ARG A 354 -3.27 4.93 -15.53
CA ARG A 354 -2.32 5.82 -14.88
C ARG A 354 -1.95 5.31 -13.49
N ILE A 355 -0.67 5.42 -13.14
CA ILE A 355 -0.10 4.96 -11.88
C ILE A 355 0.65 6.12 -11.21
N GLY A 356 0.38 6.34 -9.93
CA GLY A 356 1.18 7.20 -9.06
C GLY A 356 1.82 6.36 -7.94
N ILE A 357 3.14 6.29 -7.90
CA ILE A 357 3.85 5.53 -6.85
C ILE A 357 4.89 6.39 -6.16
N VAL A 358 4.99 6.28 -4.84
CA VAL A 358 6.01 6.96 -4.04
C VAL A 358 7.25 6.08 -3.92
N PHE A 359 8.43 6.67 -4.09
CA PHE A 359 9.70 6.03 -3.86
C PHE A 359 10.62 6.90 -3.00
N ASN A 360 11.60 6.26 -2.37
CA ASN A 360 12.81 6.95 -1.93
C ASN A 360 13.76 7.18 -3.14
N GLY A 361 15.00 7.63 -2.90
CA GLY A 361 15.97 7.84 -3.98
C GLY A 361 16.47 6.56 -4.67
N SER A 362 16.35 5.38 -4.06
CA SER A 362 16.98 4.13 -4.53
C SER A 362 16.57 3.75 -5.96
N PRO A 363 15.27 3.73 -6.32
CA PRO A 363 14.81 3.44 -7.68
C PRO A 363 15.45 4.29 -8.79
N LEU A 364 15.96 5.50 -8.50
CA LEU A 364 16.55 6.39 -9.51
C LEU A 364 17.95 5.95 -9.97
N PHE A 365 18.76 5.35 -9.09
CA PHE A 365 20.19 5.14 -9.37
C PHE A 365 20.74 3.77 -8.92
N THR A 366 20.01 2.99 -8.14
CA THR A 366 20.44 1.64 -7.71
C THR A 366 20.47 0.67 -8.90
N GLY A 367 21.39 -0.29 -8.88
CA GLY A 367 21.50 -1.35 -9.89
C GLY A 367 22.45 -0.94 -10.99
N GLY A 368 23.59 -1.64 -11.06
CA GLY A 368 24.53 -1.52 -12.17
C GLY A 368 23.93 -2.01 -13.49
N ALA A 369 24.64 -1.79 -14.60
CA ALA A 369 24.22 -2.29 -15.91
C ALA A 369 24.01 -3.82 -15.86
N GLY A 370 22.88 -4.30 -16.39
CA GLY A 370 22.51 -5.71 -16.38
C GLY A 370 22.01 -6.24 -15.03
N GLN A 371 21.92 -5.41 -13.98
CA GLN A 371 21.30 -5.79 -12.70
C GLN A 371 19.79 -5.54 -12.73
N GLY A 372 19.06 -6.24 -11.85
CA GLY A 372 17.60 -6.24 -11.82
C GLY A 372 16.98 -4.83 -11.82
N GLU A 373 17.42 -3.92 -10.95
CA GLU A 373 16.88 -2.56 -10.90
C GLU A 373 17.13 -1.77 -12.19
N SER A 374 18.28 -1.99 -12.85
CA SER A 374 18.60 -1.36 -14.13
C SER A 374 17.74 -1.90 -15.26
N GLU A 375 17.52 -3.22 -15.32
CA GLU A 375 16.68 -3.84 -16.36
C GLU A 375 15.21 -3.49 -16.17
N ILE A 376 14.72 -3.43 -14.93
CA ILE A 376 13.35 -2.97 -14.63
C ILE A 376 13.16 -1.52 -15.09
N ARG A 377 14.08 -0.60 -14.75
CA ARG A 377 14.03 0.78 -15.24
C ARG A 377 14.08 0.86 -16.75
N ARG A 378 14.99 0.11 -17.38
CA ARG A 378 15.15 0.06 -18.84
C ARG A 378 13.85 -0.39 -19.49
N TRP A 379 13.23 -1.46 -19.00
CA TRP A 379 11.96 -1.97 -19.49
C TRP A 379 10.85 -0.91 -19.42
N ILE A 380 10.71 -0.22 -18.29
CA ILE A 380 9.72 0.86 -18.11
C ILE A 380 9.95 2.00 -19.12
N LEU A 381 11.21 2.40 -19.32
CA LEU A 381 11.58 3.49 -20.23
C LEU A 381 11.42 3.12 -21.71
N GLU A 382 11.77 1.88 -22.08
CA GLU A 382 11.67 1.38 -23.46
C GLU A 382 10.22 1.20 -23.91
N ASN A 383 9.31 0.87 -22.98
CA ASN A 383 7.86 0.86 -23.21
C ASN A 383 7.21 2.26 -23.16
N ASP A 384 8.01 3.31 -22.90
CA ASP A 384 7.55 4.69 -22.78
C ASP A 384 6.44 4.88 -21.72
N TRP A 385 6.47 4.13 -20.61
CA TRP A 385 5.46 4.26 -19.55
C TRP A 385 5.75 5.36 -18.54
N LEU A 386 7.02 5.61 -18.21
CA LEU A 386 7.38 6.64 -17.21
C LEU A 386 7.10 8.04 -17.75
N GLU A 387 6.08 8.72 -17.22
CA GLU A 387 5.64 10.04 -17.68
C GLU A 387 6.35 11.19 -16.93
N ALA A 388 6.43 11.09 -15.61
CA ALA A 388 7.05 12.12 -14.78
C ALA A 388 7.71 11.55 -13.53
N ILE A 389 8.74 12.26 -13.05
CA ILE A 389 9.33 12.09 -11.72
C ILE A 389 9.27 13.43 -11.01
N ILE A 390 8.69 13.44 -9.81
CA ILE A 390 8.49 14.65 -9.00
C ILE A 390 9.27 14.49 -7.71
N ALA A 391 10.30 15.30 -7.50
CA ALA A 391 11.06 15.34 -6.25
C ALA A 391 10.30 16.17 -5.21
N LEU A 392 9.91 15.55 -4.11
CA LEU A 392 9.19 16.20 -3.01
C LEU A 392 10.17 16.84 -2.01
N PRO A 393 9.74 17.86 -1.23
CA PRO A 393 10.53 18.33 -0.10
C PRO A 393 10.88 17.20 0.87
N ASP A 394 12.09 17.25 1.40
CA ASP A 394 12.52 16.46 2.56
C ASP A 394 11.64 16.75 3.77
N GLN A 395 11.57 15.82 4.74
CA GLN A 395 10.80 16.01 5.98
C GLN A 395 9.31 16.35 5.75
N MET A 396 8.74 15.91 4.62
CA MET A 396 7.28 15.93 4.42
C MET A 396 6.60 14.70 4.98
N PHE A 397 7.30 13.57 5.08
CA PHE A 397 6.78 12.33 5.65
C PHE A 397 7.00 12.29 7.16
N TYR A 398 6.11 11.61 7.88
CA TYR A 398 6.15 11.51 9.34
C TYR A 398 7.35 10.74 9.86
N ASN A 399 7.85 9.77 9.09
CA ASN A 399 8.82 8.80 9.62
C ASN A 399 10.20 8.92 8.95
N THR A 400 10.36 9.86 8.00
CA THR A 400 11.64 10.03 7.32
C THR A 400 11.90 11.45 6.85
N GLY A 401 13.14 11.90 7.09
CA GLY A 401 13.70 13.11 6.50
C GLY A 401 14.30 12.89 5.10
N ILE A 402 14.23 11.67 4.55
CA ILE A 402 14.81 11.34 3.24
C ILE A 402 14.01 12.02 2.12
N LEU A 403 14.70 12.36 1.03
CA LEU A 403 14.06 12.81 -0.20
C LEU A 403 13.21 11.69 -0.81
N THR A 404 11.95 12.03 -1.06
CA THR A 404 10.96 11.14 -1.67
C THR A 404 10.59 11.66 -3.05
N TYR A 405 10.15 10.74 -3.91
CA TYR A 405 9.82 11.00 -5.30
C TYR A 405 8.48 10.38 -5.62
N VAL A 406 7.62 11.11 -6.31
CA VAL A 406 6.43 10.53 -6.96
C VAL A 406 6.79 10.20 -8.39
N TRP A 407 6.68 8.92 -8.75
CA TRP A 407 6.76 8.47 -10.13
C TRP A 407 5.35 8.37 -10.68
N VAL A 408 5.15 8.99 -11.84
CA VAL A 408 3.90 8.91 -12.60
C VAL A 408 4.17 8.06 -13.83
N LEU A 409 3.44 6.96 -13.96
CA LEU A 409 3.48 6.10 -15.14
C LEU A 409 2.12 6.13 -15.85
N SER A 410 2.16 6.03 -17.17
CA SER A 410 0.97 5.90 -17.99
C SER A 410 1.30 5.21 -19.31
N ASN A 411 0.44 4.28 -19.74
CA ASN A 411 0.47 3.76 -21.11
C ASN A 411 -0.39 4.59 -22.07
N ARG A 412 -1.03 5.65 -21.57
CA ARG A 412 -1.87 6.60 -22.30
C ARG A 412 -1.32 8.03 -22.24
N LYS A 413 0.00 8.19 -22.47
CA LYS A 413 0.64 9.50 -22.46
C LYS A 413 0.05 10.44 -23.52
N GLU A 414 -0.22 11.68 -23.11
CA GLU A 414 -0.57 12.78 -24.01
C GLU A 414 0.44 12.87 -25.17
N ARG A 415 -0.03 13.24 -26.37
CA ARG A 415 0.80 13.28 -27.59
C ARG A 415 2.11 14.07 -27.42
N ARG A 416 2.08 15.19 -26.69
CA ARG A 416 3.27 16.05 -26.46
C ARG A 416 4.32 15.43 -25.52
N ARG A 417 3.93 14.42 -24.73
CA ARG A 417 4.73 13.73 -23.70
C ARG A 417 5.30 12.39 -24.18
N LYS A 418 4.85 11.85 -25.32
CA LYS A 418 5.38 10.61 -25.91
C LYS A 418 6.89 10.68 -26.10
N ASN A 419 7.59 9.61 -25.74
CA ASN A 419 9.05 9.45 -25.72
C ASN A 419 9.78 10.50 -24.86
N LYS A 420 9.13 10.98 -23.80
CA LYS A 420 9.70 11.95 -22.87
C LYS A 420 9.34 11.60 -21.44
N VAL A 421 10.22 12.03 -20.53
CA VAL A 421 10.02 12.00 -19.08
C VAL A 421 10.13 13.42 -18.57
N GLN A 422 9.14 13.90 -17.82
CA GLN A 422 9.17 15.21 -17.18
C GLN A 422 9.83 15.09 -15.80
N LEU A 423 10.83 15.92 -15.52
CA LEU A 423 11.45 15.99 -14.20
C LEU A 423 11.02 17.30 -13.53
N ILE A 424 10.36 17.17 -12.38
CA ILE A 424 9.83 18.28 -11.60
C ILE A 424 10.56 18.31 -10.26
N ASP A 425 11.29 19.39 -10.01
CA ASP A 425 11.90 19.63 -8.70
C ASP A 425 10.94 20.46 -7.85
N ALA A 426 10.26 19.80 -6.91
CA ALA A 426 9.37 20.44 -5.96
C ALA A 426 10.01 20.59 -4.55
N THR A 427 11.31 20.35 -4.38
CA THR A 427 11.98 20.26 -3.07
C THR A 427 11.91 21.56 -2.24
N ASN A 428 11.83 22.71 -2.89
CA ASN A 428 11.75 24.03 -2.25
C ASN A 428 10.31 24.52 -1.99
N TYR A 429 9.30 23.71 -2.29
CA TYR A 429 7.90 24.13 -2.20
C TYR A 429 7.22 23.62 -0.93
N PHE A 430 7.53 24.30 0.17
CA PHE A 430 6.98 23.96 1.47
C PHE A 430 6.76 25.18 2.36
N GLN A 431 5.93 25.00 3.37
CA GLN A 431 5.85 25.85 4.54
C GLN A 431 6.42 25.10 5.75
N ARG A 432 7.31 25.75 6.51
CA ARG A 432 7.82 25.18 7.76
C ARG A 432 6.70 25.09 8.79
N MET A 433 6.62 23.96 9.48
CA MET A 433 5.69 23.76 10.58
C MET A 433 6.21 24.45 11.85
N ARG A 434 5.29 24.97 12.67
CA ARG A 434 5.63 25.55 13.98
C ARG A 434 6.03 24.48 15.00
N LYS A 435 5.33 23.33 14.96
CA LYS A 435 5.62 22.16 15.78
C LYS A 435 5.87 20.96 14.87
N PRO A 436 6.94 20.19 15.11
CA PRO A 436 7.18 18.94 14.38
C PRO A 436 6.13 17.87 14.66
N LEU A 437 5.95 16.93 13.73
CA LEU A 437 5.20 15.68 13.93
C LEU A 437 6.08 14.51 13.48
N GLY A 438 6.68 13.75 14.41
CA GLY A 438 7.71 12.75 14.09
C GLY A 438 8.93 13.41 13.44
N GLU A 439 9.30 12.99 12.23
CA GLU A 439 10.30 13.61 11.33
C GLU A 439 9.71 14.71 10.42
N LYS A 440 8.37 14.83 10.35
CA LYS A 440 7.73 15.83 9.51
C LYS A 440 7.98 17.24 10.06
N ARG A 441 8.55 18.11 9.23
CA ARG A 441 8.83 19.53 9.54
C ARG A 441 8.19 20.48 8.52
N LYS A 442 7.68 19.94 7.41
CA LYS A 442 7.29 20.69 6.22
C LYS A 442 5.90 20.26 5.74
N ASN A 443 5.09 21.24 5.37
CA ASN A 443 3.76 21.07 4.79
C ASN A 443 3.67 21.72 3.41
N SER A 444 2.68 21.33 2.61
CA SER A 444 2.37 22.04 1.37
C SER A 444 1.91 23.50 1.66
N PRO A 445 2.35 24.50 0.86
CA PRO A 445 1.97 25.89 1.06
C PRO A 445 0.47 26.12 0.75
N ARG A 446 -0.17 27.06 1.48
CA ARG A 446 -1.61 27.37 1.35
C ARG A 446 -2.00 28.26 0.14
N LYS A 447 -1.04 28.83 -0.60
CA LYS A 447 -1.30 29.70 -1.76
C LYS A 447 -0.74 29.09 -3.04
N THR A 448 -1.43 29.35 -4.16
CA THR A 448 -1.07 28.92 -5.51
C THR A 448 0.35 29.34 -5.88
N LEU A 449 1.04 28.42 -6.56
CA LEU A 449 2.46 28.48 -6.85
C LEU A 449 2.76 29.38 -8.06
N PRO A 450 3.85 30.18 -8.04
CA PRO A 450 4.42 30.74 -9.26
C PRO A 450 5.02 29.61 -10.14
N ARG A 451 5.02 29.80 -11.46
CA ARG A 451 5.45 28.81 -12.48
C ARG A 451 6.75 28.09 -12.08
N SER A 452 6.69 26.76 -11.97
CA SER A 452 7.80 25.89 -11.54
C SER A 452 8.91 25.75 -12.59
N ARG A 453 10.12 25.35 -12.15
CA ARG A 453 11.19 24.90 -13.06
C ARG A 453 10.81 23.52 -13.60
N VAL A 454 10.14 23.51 -14.74
CA VAL A 454 9.81 22.29 -15.49
C VAL A 454 10.97 21.98 -16.43
N SER A 455 11.56 20.78 -16.31
CA SER A 455 12.50 20.26 -17.29
C SER A 455 11.93 19.00 -17.95
N MET A 456 12.12 18.87 -19.27
CA MET A 456 11.63 17.74 -20.04
C MET A 456 12.82 17.04 -20.70
N VAL A 457 13.00 15.76 -20.40
CA VAL A 457 14.10 14.96 -20.93
C VAL A 457 13.53 13.98 -21.96
N ARG A 458 14.15 13.86 -23.13
CA ARG A 458 13.77 12.83 -24.12
C ARG A 458 14.16 11.45 -23.58
N SER A 459 13.24 10.50 -23.56
CA SER A 459 13.61 9.10 -23.35
C SER A 459 14.37 8.65 -24.61
N ARG A 460 15.66 8.34 -24.46
CA ARG A 460 16.45 7.74 -25.53
C ARG A 460 16.48 6.24 -25.28
N LYS A 461 16.10 5.42 -26.27
CA LYS A 461 16.39 3.97 -26.22
C LYS A 461 17.90 3.78 -25.98
N PRO A 462 18.34 2.98 -25.01
CA PRO A 462 19.76 2.74 -24.80
C PRO A 462 20.35 2.11 -26.07
N ARG A 463 21.38 2.73 -26.64
CA ARG A 463 22.14 2.12 -27.73
C ARG A 463 22.97 1.00 -27.14
N CYS A 464 22.83 -0.22 -27.65
CA CYS A 464 23.78 -1.30 -27.40
C CYS A 464 25.21 -0.78 -27.70
N PRO A 465 26.20 -1.01 -26.83
CA PRO A 465 27.58 -0.77 -27.19
C PRO A 465 27.90 -1.65 -28.41
N ARG A 466 28.27 -1.04 -29.53
CA ARG A 466 28.92 -1.78 -30.61
C ARG A 466 30.27 -2.23 -30.04
N PHE A 467 30.41 -3.53 -29.81
CA PHE A 467 31.73 -4.11 -29.58
C PHE A 467 32.60 -3.80 -30.81
N SER A 468 33.62 -2.98 -30.61
CA SER A 468 34.71 -2.82 -31.55
C SER A 468 35.49 -4.12 -31.57
N THR A 469 35.43 -4.87 -32.66
CA THR A 469 36.36 -5.96 -32.94
C THR A 469 37.79 -5.41 -32.93
N PRO A 470 38.76 -6.06 -32.26
CA PRO A 470 40.15 -5.62 -32.31
C PRO A 470 40.67 -5.66 -33.75
N LYS A 471 41.38 -4.59 -34.15
CA LYS A 471 42.12 -4.55 -35.41
C LYS A 471 43.21 -5.63 -35.40
N THR A 472 43.08 -6.61 -36.29
CA THR A 472 44.21 -7.46 -36.70
C THR A 472 44.88 -6.83 -37.91
N SER A 473 46.18 -6.58 -37.79
CA SER A 473 47.05 -6.14 -38.89
C SER A 473 47.41 -7.33 -39.80
N PRO A 474 47.71 -7.11 -41.09
CA PRO A 474 47.65 -8.14 -42.12
C PRO A 474 48.93 -8.98 -42.22
N ILE A 475 48.78 -10.28 -42.44
CA ILE A 475 49.82 -11.14 -43.02
C ILE A 475 49.27 -11.74 -44.33
N THR A 476 50.15 -11.78 -45.31
CA THR A 476 49.97 -11.93 -46.76
C THR A 476 49.63 -13.34 -47.27
N LYS A 477 48.69 -13.37 -48.25
CA LYS A 477 48.55 -14.20 -49.48
C LYS A 477 48.95 -15.69 -49.50
N SER A 478 47.98 -16.55 -49.87
CA SER A 478 47.99 -17.41 -51.08
C SER A 478 46.58 -18.00 -51.34
N GLN A 479 45.89 -17.54 -52.40
CA GLN A 479 45.51 -18.28 -53.63
C GLN A 479 44.93 -19.70 -53.47
N SER A 480 43.64 -19.87 -53.81
CA SER A 480 43.17 -20.75 -54.91
C SER A 480 41.64 -20.71 -55.12
N ASN A 481 41.24 -21.08 -56.33
CA ASN A 481 40.03 -20.77 -57.10
C ASN A 481 38.72 -21.54 -56.77
N ALA A 482 37.59 -20.80 -56.81
CA ALA A 482 36.33 -21.05 -57.57
C ALA A 482 35.44 -22.33 -57.30
N PRO A 483 34.21 -22.46 -57.87
CA PRO A 483 32.93 -22.00 -57.25
C PRO A 483 31.77 -23.04 -57.32
N CYS A 484 30.52 -22.58 -57.09
CA CYS A 484 29.19 -23.25 -57.25
C CYS A 484 28.67 -24.03 -56.01
N GLY A 485 27.37 -24.02 -55.65
CA GLY A 485 26.17 -23.51 -56.32
C GLY A 485 24.93 -23.53 -55.42
N SER A 486 23.84 -23.03 -55.99
CA SER A 486 22.46 -22.95 -55.51
C SER A 486 21.84 -24.28 -55.04
N ALA A 487 20.93 -24.23 -54.06
CA ALA A 487 19.47 -24.43 -54.25
C ALA A 487 18.72 -24.97 -53.01
N SER A 488 17.56 -24.33 -52.75
CA SER A 488 16.26 -24.89 -52.33
C SER A 488 16.06 -25.71 -51.04
N ARG A 489 15.07 -25.23 -50.26
CA ARG A 489 14.24 -25.95 -49.28
C ARG A 489 13.63 -27.24 -49.84
N PRO A 490 13.15 -28.14 -48.96
CA PRO A 490 11.70 -28.35 -48.95
C PRO A 490 11.06 -28.56 -47.56
N THR A 491 9.79 -28.16 -47.50
CA THR A 491 8.75 -28.53 -46.53
C THR A 491 8.08 -29.86 -46.92
N LEU A 492 7.63 -30.68 -45.94
CA LEU A 492 6.21 -31.13 -45.77
C LEU A 492 6.03 -32.43 -44.93
N ARG A 493 4.99 -32.37 -44.09
CA ARG A 493 3.94 -33.38 -43.76
C ARG A 493 4.16 -34.56 -42.78
N ARG A 494 3.49 -34.41 -41.62
CA ARG A 494 2.37 -35.20 -41.04
C ARG A 494 2.17 -36.70 -41.38
N SER A 495 2.04 -37.52 -40.33
CA SER A 495 1.03 -38.59 -40.11
C SER A 495 0.99 -38.95 -38.60
N ARG A 496 -0.11 -38.74 -37.85
CA ARG A 496 -1.30 -39.59 -37.52
C ARG A 496 -1.09 -40.80 -36.56
N ARG A 497 -1.60 -40.61 -35.32
CA ARG A 497 -2.47 -41.45 -34.43
C ARG A 497 -2.22 -42.95 -34.20
N PHE A 498 -2.27 -43.34 -32.90
CA PHE A 498 -3.05 -44.40 -32.18
C PHE A 498 -2.19 -44.96 -31.01
N LYS A 499 -2.61 -45.43 -29.82
CA LYS A 499 -3.86 -45.63 -29.06
C LYS A 499 -3.41 -45.98 -27.60
N ASN A 500 -4.25 -45.69 -26.60
CA ASN A 500 -4.11 -46.08 -25.18
C ASN A 500 -4.20 -47.60 -24.93
N PRO A 501 -3.78 -48.10 -23.76
CA PRO A 501 -4.77 -48.59 -22.80
C PRO A 501 -4.50 -48.26 -21.30
N ARG A 502 -5.58 -48.35 -20.51
CA ARG A 502 -5.69 -48.18 -19.05
C ARG A 502 -5.27 -49.45 -18.29
N HIS A 503 -4.86 -49.32 -17.02
CA HIS A 503 -5.27 -50.21 -15.92
C HIS A 503 -5.12 -49.51 -14.54
N SER A 504 -5.97 -49.93 -13.61
CA SER A 504 -6.32 -49.35 -12.30
C SER A 504 -6.12 -50.36 -11.15
N LEU A 505 -6.32 -49.91 -9.89
CA LEU A 505 -6.45 -50.62 -8.59
C LEU A 505 -5.17 -50.56 -7.72
N HIS A 506 -5.13 -50.50 -6.37
CA HIS A 506 -6.05 -50.22 -5.25
C HIS A 506 -5.18 -50.04 -3.97
N TRP A 507 -5.71 -49.49 -2.86
CA TRP A 507 -5.06 -49.39 -1.52
C TRP A 507 -5.38 -50.61 -0.63
N PRO A 508 -4.60 -50.93 0.45
CA PRO A 508 -5.06 -50.60 1.84
C PRO A 508 -3.94 -50.38 2.93
N PRO A 509 -4.31 -49.91 4.17
CA PRO A 509 -3.46 -49.71 5.38
C PRO A 509 -3.50 -50.96 6.34
N PRO A 510 -3.13 -51.00 7.67
CA PRO A 510 -2.82 -49.97 8.71
C PRO A 510 -1.69 -50.32 9.76
N GLY A 511 -1.45 -49.47 10.79
CA GLY A 511 -0.72 -49.86 12.03
C GLY A 511 -0.36 -48.72 13.01
N ARG A 512 -0.64 -48.90 14.32
CA ARG A 512 -0.60 -47.92 15.43
C ARG A 512 0.59 -48.12 16.41
N ARG A 513 1.18 -46.99 16.91
CA ARG A 513 1.68 -46.63 18.29
C ARG A 513 2.80 -47.49 18.98
N PRO A 514 3.40 -47.11 20.15
CA PRO A 514 3.39 -45.88 21.00
C PRO A 514 4.78 -45.37 21.55
N ASN A 515 4.78 -44.22 22.28
CA ASN A 515 5.52 -43.78 23.52
C ASN A 515 6.97 -44.28 23.79
N GLN A 516 7.98 -43.56 24.35
CA GLN A 516 8.07 -42.53 25.41
C GLN A 516 9.59 -42.07 25.57
N PRO A 517 10.08 -41.32 26.60
CA PRO A 517 10.93 -40.12 26.41
C PRO A 517 12.34 -40.12 27.10
N VAL A 518 12.87 -38.91 27.36
CA VAL A 518 13.85 -38.43 28.40
C VAL A 518 15.34 -38.21 27.94
N PRO A 519 16.24 -37.51 28.71
CA PRO A 519 16.60 -36.06 28.62
C PRO A 519 18.14 -35.74 28.53
N ARG A 520 18.53 -34.46 28.34
CA ARG A 520 19.42 -33.65 29.25
C ARG A 520 20.08 -32.39 28.64
N ARG A 521 19.90 -31.29 29.36
CA ARG A 521 20.82 -30.19 29.79
C ARG A 521 22.17 -29.94 29.07
N SER A 522 22.45 -28.66 28.77
CA SER A 522 23.56 -27.82 29.32
C SER A 522 23.53 -26.42 28.66
N ARG A 523 23.28 -25.32 29.39
CA ARG A 523 24.24 -24.36 30.00
C ARG A 523 25.35 -23.84 29.08
N LEU A 524 25.36 -22.50 28.88
CA LEU A 524 26.48 -21.51 28.95
C LEU A 524 26.00 -20.22 28.22
N ALA A 525 25.65 -19.13 28.88
CA ALA A 525 26.48 -18.11 29.56
C ALA A 525 27.29 -17.20 28.60
N SER A 526 26.76 -15.99 28.42
CA SER A 526 27.40 -14.65 28.34
C SER A 526 28.92 -14.53 28.11
N ALA A 527 29.31 -13.67 27.16
CA ALA A 527 30.36 -12.67 27.38
C ALA A 527 30.25 -11.48 26.40
N TYR A 528 30.02 -10.30 26.98
CA TYR A 528 30.26 -8.97 26.42
C TYR A 528 31.75 -8.74 26.12
N LYS A 529 32.06 -7.95 25.08
CA LYS A 529 33.27 -7.11 25.04
C LYS A 529 32.95 -5.74 24.43
N THR A 530 33.17 -4.72 25.23
CA THR A 530 33.07 -3.29 24.94
C THR A 530 34.46 -2.70 24.66
N GLN A 531 34.44 -1.62 23.87
CA GLN A 531 35.33 -0.44 23.86
C GLN A 531 36.80 -0.56 23.40
N SER A 532 37.16 0.28 22.43
CA SER A 532 37.87 1.55 22.71
C SER A 532 38.05 2.41 21.46
N SER A 533 38.11 3.71 21.70
CA SER A 533 38.18 4.86 20.81
C SER A 533 39.61 5.43 20.76
N THR A 534 40.00 6.09 19.67
CA THR A 534 40.74 7.38 19.68
C THR A 534 40.90 7.98 18.26
N PRO A 535 41.12 9.32 18.14
CA PRO A 535 40.78 10.14 16.98
C PRO A 535 41.99 10.58 16.14
N TYR A 536 41.75 11.15 14.95
CA TYR A 536 42.74 11.98 14.24
C TYR A 536 42.16 13.33 13.80
N ARG A 537 42.90 14.39 14.13
CA ARG A 537 42.68 15.80 13.81
C ARG A 537 43.16 16.15 12.40
N GLY A 538 42.38 16.98 11.71
CA GLY A 538 42.79 18.26 11.10
C GLY A 538 43.75 18.28 9.90
N LEU A 539 43.23 18.65 8.73
CA LEU A 539 43.95 19.48 7.76
C LEU A 539 42.96 20.27 6.88
N THR A 540 43.07 21.59 6.99
CA THR A 540 42.39 22.63 6.20
C THR A 540 43.14 22.87 4.89
N LEU A 541 42.45 22.92 3.75
CA LEU A 541 42.96 23.56 2.53
C LEU A 541 41.85 24.36 1.83
N ARG A 542 42.22 25.59 1.46
CA ARG A 542 41.42 26.63 0.80
C ARG A 542 40.98 26.20 -0.61
N GLY A 543 39.79 26.64 -1.02
CA GLY A 543 39.22 26.34 -2.34
C GLY A 543 39.69 27.26 -3.48
N PRO A 544 39.14 27.06 -4.69
CA PRO A 544 38.92 28.14 -5.64
C PRO A 544 37.44 28.28 -6.09
N THR A 545 37.14 29.49 -6.53
CA THR A 545 35.89 30.11 -7.00
C THR A 545 35.23 29.46 -8.23
N PRO A 546 33.95 29.80 -8.54
CA PRO A 546 33.04 28.92 -9.29
C PRO A 546 33.15 29.08 -10.83
N GLY A 547 33.56 28.02 -11.50
CA GLY A 547 33.35 27.82 -12.93
C GLY A 547 31.97 27.22 -13.21
N LYS A 548 31.28 27.73 -14.23
CA LYS A 548 29.99 27.21 -14.72
C LYS A 548 30.11 25.74 -15.13
N TRP A 549 29.51 24.83 -14.37
CA TRP A 549 29.34 23.43 -14.75
C TRP A 549 27.89 23.18 -15.15
N THR A 550 27.64 23.00 -16.44
CA THR A 550 26.40 22.41 -16.96
C THR A 550 26.37 20.93 -16.59
N TRP A 551 25.56 20.56 -15.59
CA TRP A 551 25.30 19.18 -15.25
C TRP A 551 24.32 18.57 -16.25
N GLY A 552 24.84 17.82 -17.22
CA GLY A 552 24.04 16.92 -18.06
C GLY A 552 23.63 15.70 -17.25
N TRP A 553 22.34 15.59 -16.90
CA TRP A 553 21.79 14.38 -16.30
C TRP A 553 21.62 13.32 -17.40
N CYS A 554 22.48 12.31 -17.40
CA CYS A 554 22.27 11.07 -18.16
C CYS A 554 21.74 10.02 -17.17
N LEU A 555 20.48 9.60 -17.33
CA LEU A 555 19.83 8.58 -16.49
C LEU A 555 20.43 7.16 -16.66
N CYS A 556 21.40 6.99 -17.56
CA CYS A 556 22.18 5.78 -17.73
C CYS A 556 23.66 6.12 -17.65
N CYS A 557 24.38 5.41 -16.77
CA CYS A 557 25.84 5.34 -16.64
C CYS A 557 26.52 6.46 -15.83
N LYS A 558 26.90 6.11 -14.60
CA LYS A 558 28.20 6.54 -14.02
C LYS A 558 29.12 5.33 -14.02
N VAL A 559 29.92 5.18 -15.07
CA VAL A 559 31.16 4.39 -15.00
C VAL A 559 32.27 5.41 -14.77
N LYS A 560 32.88 5.42 -13.59
CA LYS A 560 34.20 6.02 -13.40
C LYS A 560 35.20 5.07 -14.06
N CYS A 561 35.77 5.47 -15.19
CA CYS A 561 37.02 4.87 -15.65
C CYS A 561 38.15 5.50 -14.82
N SER A 562 38.88 4.65 -14.09
CA SER A 562 40.22 4.94 -13.59
C SER A 562 41.21 4.89 -14.73
#